data_AF-A0A9P6QRP5-F1
#
_entry.id   AF-A0A9P6QRP5-F1
#
_cell.length_a   1.000
_cell.length_b   1.000
_cell.length_c   1.000
_cell.angle_alpha   90.00
_cell.angle_beta   90.00
_cell.angle_gamma   90.00
#
_symmetry.space_group_name_H-M   'P 1'
#
loop_
_entity.id
_entity.type
_entity.pdbx_description
1 polymer ?
#
loop_
_entity_poly.entity_id
_entity_poly.type
_entity_poly.pdbx_seq_one_letter_code
_entity_poly.pdbx_strand_id
1 'polypeptide(L)'
;MTTRSTLLLGLAFLATSAFADMTYYVVGYPDTETGSFGVQIDNNGPITKLVTSSSTFPLWSILVPGVSATTPYKYVKLDPAGNPIVFESFTRSLAVDPTAIQTAYEVFDREVTDMKVPLVPLVYEPWEMSKTKIFDDGVIATIHLTGDTERWEGILKAPMEAQPMNANFRYINDKLVHSVDNITIAVSGKSSMEFNKQAIKLEFDTKANQTFFSRPSIKLRSESSDPTMIREKLYIDVLNAVGVPTQQGAWVRVFMNSKPVGLYLMVDDIGNSFLKQTVHHGDGGVVRGSLWQMNAPEVDRQGDLKYLGPTEDTYPKDCYKMKTLGGNPVTAPMTQLIQLMKSLEDFKPLEMNGGTYWESLIDVDGFLRNMAMEYLAGSWDAYWWSGSNYFLYFNPSLGTDNPPKGKWQWISTDFDGTFGDGDPTDTLTTYQAYADFSKHDRPMITKLIMQSPDLNKRFEQTLKDIVSYAFKPEALFPRLEAYEKMLEKDVAWDDSIDRSGYPGKTNAWT
;
A
#
# COMPACT_ATOMS: atom_id res chain seq x y z
N MET A 1 34.94 -52.56 -56.61
CA MET A 1 34.90 -52.01 -55.24
C MET A 1 33.55 -51.35 -55.03
N THR A 2 32.70 -52.10 -54.33
CA THR A 2 31.73 -51.71 -53.31
C THR A 2 31.38 -50.22 -53.07
N THR A 3 30.07 -50.02 -52.82
CA THR A 3 29.43 -49.00 -51.94
C THR A 3 29.40 -47.55 -52.43
N ARG A 4 28.33 -46.76 -52.31
CA ARG A 4 27.15 -46.77 -51.40
C ARG A 4 26.06 -45.89 -52.03
N SER A 5 24.83 -46.40 -52.14
CA SER A 5 23.63 -45.58 -52.36
C SER A 5 23.12 -45.14 -51.00
N THR A 6 23.15 -43.84 -50.73
CA THR A 6 22.61 -43.26 -49.49
C THR A 6 21.11 -43.05 -49.66
N LEU A 7 20.31 -43.95 -49.05
CA LEU A 7 18.87 -43.78 -48.88
C LEU A 7 18.67 -42.74 -47.76
N LEU A 8 18.17 -41.54 -48.09
CA LEU A 8 17.64 -40.62 -47.08
C LEU A 8 16.23 -41.10 -46.69
N LEU A 9 16.10 -41.78 -45.55
CA LEU A 9 14.82 -41.90 -44.87
C LEU A 9 14.51 -40.54 -44.22
N GLY A 10 13.47 -39.87 -44.72
CA GLY A 10 12.84 -38.78 -43.98
C GLY A 10 12.13 -39.36 -42.76
N LEU A 11 12.67 -39.10 -41.56
CA LEU A 11 11.90 -39.24 -40.33
C LEU A 11 10.88 -38.09 -40.31
N ALA A 12 9.61 -38.42 -40.56
CA ALA A 12 8.51 -37.56 -40.14
C ALA A 12 8.49 -37.56 -38.61
N PHE A 13 8.94 -36.47 -37.98
CA PHE A 13 8.63 -36.22 -36.57
C PHE A 13 7.12 -36.00 -36.47
N LEU A 14 6.39 -37.05 -36.12
CA LEU A 14 5.08 -36.90 -35.48
C LEU A 14 5.33 -36.22 -34.14
N ALA A 15 5.26 -34.89 -34.11
CA ALA A 15 5.07 -34.17 -32.87
C ALA A 15 3.69 -34.55 -32.35
N THR A 16 3.61 -35.64 -31.59
CA THR A 16 2.47 -35.89 -30.73
C THR A 16 2.48 -34.75 -29.72
N SER A 17 1.60 -33.76 -29.91
CA SER A 17 1.24 -32.84 -28.85
C SER A 17 0.60 -33.69 -27.75
N ALA A 18 1.42 -34.21 -26.84
CA ALA A 18 0.94 -34.82 -25.62
C ALA A 18 0.18 -33.70 -24.90
N PHE A 19 -1.14 -33.79 -24.88
CA PHE A 19 -1.94 -32.91 -24.07
C PHE A 19 -1.48 -33.07 -22.63
N ALA A 20 -1.11 -31.97 -21.98
CA ALA A 20 -0.76 -31.97 -20.57
C ALA A 20 -2.05 -32.04 -19.73
N ASP A 21 -1.94 -32.41 -18.46
CA ASP A 21 -3.04 -32.22 -17.51
C ASP A 21 -2.92 -30.80 -16.95
N MET A 22 -4.03 -30.06 -16.91
CA MET A 22 -4.06 -28.64 -16.52
C MET A 22 -4.83 -28.43 -15.22
N THR A 23 -4.25 -27.73 -14.25
CA THR A 23 -4.97 -27.33 -13.04
C THR A 23 -5.54 -25.92 -13.17
N TYR A 24 -6.84 -25.77 -13.00
CA TYR A 24 -7.52 -24.48 -13.05
C TYR A 24 -7.83 -24.01 -11.63
N TYR A 25 -7.63 -22.72 -11.36
CA TYR A 25 -7.87 -22.08 -10.08
C TYR A 25 -8.71 -20.83 -10.24
N VAL A 26 -9.82 -20.74 -9.50
CA VAL A 26 -10.66 -19.53 -9.46
C VAL A 26 -11.01 -19.16 -8.02
N VAL A 27 -10.82 -17.90 -7.69
CA VAL A 27 -11.28 -17.24 -6.48
C VAL A 27 -12.67 -16.70 -6.74
N GLY A 28 -13.66 -17.13 -5.95
CA GLY A 28 -15.03 -16.66 -6.13
C GLY A 28 -16.01 -17.15 -5.08
N TYR A 29 -17.14 -16.45 -5.02
CA TYR A 29 -18.25 -16.71 -4.12
C TYR A 29 -19.45 -17.17 -4.94
N PRO A 30 -19.96 -18.40 -4.73
CA PRO A 30 -21.19 -18.85 -5.38
C PRO A 30 -22.40 -18.06 -4.88
N ASP A 31 -23.49 -18.05 -5.64
CA ASP A 31 -24.70 -17.29 -5.29
C ASP A 31 -25.48 -17.91 -4.12
N THR A 32 -25.17 -19.17 -3.78
CA THR A 32 -25.75 -19.89 -2.65
C THR A 32 -24.64 -20.61 -1.87
N GLU A 33 -24.89 -20.90 -0.59
CA GLU A 33 -23.92 -21.57 0.30
C GLU A 33 -23.46 -22.94 -0.23
N THR A 34 -24.33 -23.64 -0.96
CA THR A 34 -24.06 -24.97 -1.54
C THR A 34 -23.77 -24.92 -3.05
N GLY A 35 -23.72 -23.72 -3.63
CA GLY A 35 -23.27 -23.50 -5.00
C GLY A 35 -21.78 -23.81 -5.18
N SER A 36 -21.31 -23.78 -6.43
CA SER A 36 -19.90 -24.07 -6.73
C SER A 36 -19.45 -23.35 -8.00
N PHE A 37 -18.20 -23.56 -8.40
CA PHE A 37 -17.69 -23.13 -9.70
C PHE A 37 -17.44 -24.34 -10.61
N GLY A 38 -17.49 -24.10 -11.91
CA GLY A 38 -17.07 -25.03 -12.96
C GLY A 38 -16.10 -24.33 -13.92
N VAL A 39 -15.37 -25.12 -14.71
CA VAL A 39 -14.59 -24.63 -15.84
C VAL A 39 -15.11 -25.30 -17.11
N GLN A 40 -15.42 -24.49 -18.12
CA GLN A 40 -15.78 -24.94 -19.45
C GLN A 40 -14.58 -24.81 -20.37
N ILE A 41 -14.13 -25.91 -20.95
CA ILE A 41 -13.01 -25.97 -21.89
C ILE A 41 -13.54 -25.83 -23.33
N ASP A 42 -12.78 -25.18 -24.21
CA ASP A 42 -13.08 -25.01 -25.64
C ASP A 42 -14.37 -24.23 -25.96
N ASN A 43 -14.79 -23.34 -25.05
CA ASN A 43 -16.00 -22.48 -25.09
C ASN A 43 -17.37 -23.19 -25.26
N ASN A 44 -17.40 -24.44 -25.72
CA ASN A 44 -18.58 -25.27 -25.94
C ASN A 44 -18.38 -26.69 -25.40
N GLY A 45 -17.25 -26.99 -24.77
CA GLY A 45 -16.97 -28.29 -24.18
C GLY A 45 -17.76 -28.54 -22.89
N PRO A 46 -17.59 -29.73 -22.29
CA PRO A 46 -18.23 -30.07 -21.03
C PRO A 46 -17.72 -29.17 -19.89
N ILE A 47 -18.60 -28.92 -18.93
CA ILE A 47 -18.24 -28.21 -17.69
C ILE A 47 -17.70 -29.22 -16.69
N THR A 48 -16.47 -28.99 -16.22
CA THR A 48 -15.90 -29.75 -15.11
C THR A 48 -16.10 -28.96 -13.82
N LYS A 49 -16.76 -29.55 -12.83
CA LYS A 49 -17.01 -28.92 -11.51
C LYS A 49 -15.71 -28.79 -10.72
N LEU A 50 -15.46 -27.61 -10.16
CA LEU A 50 -14.34 -27.32 -9.26
C LEU A 50 -14.71 -27.63 -7.82
N VAL A 51 -13.69 -27.88 -7.01
CA VAL A 51 -13.82 -28.19 -5.58
C VAL A 51 -13.06 -27.17 -4.73
N THR A 52 -13.48 -27.02 -3.48
CA THR A 52 -12.81 -26.20 -2.47
C THR A 52 -12.96 -26.88 -1.10
N SER A 53 -12.25 -26.41 -0.09
CA SER A 53 -12.37 -26.83 1.30
C SER A 53 -12.48 -25.62 2.22
N SER A 54 -12.78 -25.84 3.50
CA SER A 54 -12.72 -24.78 4.51
C SER A 54 -11.34 -24.12 4.63
N SER A 55 -10.26 -24.83 4.28
CA SER A 55 -8.89 -24.33 4.32
C SER A 55 -8.46 -23.56 3.06
N THR A 56 -9.19 -23.69 1.95
CA THR A 56 -8.87 -23.00 0.69
C THR A 56 -9.91 -21.98 0.24
N PHE A 57 -11.17 -22.11 0.66
CA PHE A 57 -12.27 -21.21 0.27
C PHE A 57 -11.91 -19.72 0.50
N PRO A 58 -12.15 -18.80 -0.44
CA PRO A 58 -12.91 -18.94 -1.67
C PRO A 58 -12.11 -19.40 -2.91
N LEU A 59 -10.92 -20.01 -2.75
CA LEU A 59 -10.17 -20.59 -3.87
C LEU A 59 -10.73 -21.98 -4.22
N TRP A 60 -11.18 -22.13 -5.46
CA TRP A 60 -11.67 -23.37 -6.06
C TRP A 60 -10.66 -23.89 -7.07
N SER A 61 -10.52 -25.21 -7.19
CA SER A 61 -9.62 -25.80 -8.17
C SER A 61 -10.08 -27.13 -8.74
N ILE A 62 -9.51 -27.50 -9.89
CA ILE A 62 -9.67 -28.82 -10.49
C ILE A 62 -8.53 -29.14 -11.46
N LEU A 63 -8.12 -30.40 -11.51
CA LEU A 63 -7.25 -30.94 -12.57
C LEU A 63 -8.13 -31.42 -13.74
N VAL A 64 -7.90 -30.90 -14.94
CA VAL A 64 -8.56 -31.34 -16.17
C VAL A 64 -7.53 -32.06 -17.05
N PRO A 65 -7.66 -33.39 -17.23
CA PRO A 65 -6.73 -34.15 -18.04
C PRO A 65 -6.84 -33.84 -19.52
N GLY A 66 -5.72 -33.94 -20.24
CA GLY A 66 -5.71 -33.90 -21.71
C GLY A 66 -6.09 -32.54 -22.32
N VAL A 67 -5.68 -31.42 -21.71
CA VAL A 67 -5.92 -30.05 -22.20
C VAL A 67 -4.60 -29.27 -22.24
N SER A 68 -4.36 -28.44 -23.25
CA SER A 68 -3.16 -27.59 -23.29
C SER A 68 -3.43 -26.18 -22.78
N ALA A 69 -2.37 -25.47 -22.35
CA ALA A 69 -2.43 -24.06 -21.94
C ALA A 69 -3.01 -23.11 -23.02
N THR A 70 -2.91 -23.51 -24.29
CA THR A 70 -3.47 -22.76 -25.43
C THR A 70 -4.99 -22.95 -25.59
N THR A 71 -5.60 -23.93 -24.94
CA THR A 71 -7.04 -24.20 -25.07
C THR A 71 -7.83 -23.11 -24.36
N PRO A 72 -8.80 -22.44 -25.03
CA PRO A 72 -9.60 -21.42 -24.39
C PRO A 72 -10.54 -22.01 -23.33
N TYR A 73 -10.86 -21.23 -22.30
CA TYR A 73 -11.74 -21.65 -21.22
C TYR A 73 -12.55 -20.50 -20.63
N LYS A 74 -13.59 -20.84 -19.87
CA LYS A 74 -14.38 -19.92 -19.06
C LYS A 74 -14.69 -20.53 -17.70
N TYR A 75 -14.67 -19.73 -16.65
CA TYR A 75 -15.32 -20.15 -15.41
C TYR A 75 -16.82 -19.94 -15.47
N VAL A 76 -17.54 -20.72 -14.67
CA VAL A 76 -19.00 -20.69 -14.57
C VAL A 76 -19.42 -20.89 -13.13
N LYS A 77 -20.37 -20.09 -12.63
CA LYS A 77 -21.05 -20.37 -11.36
C LYS A 77 -22.06 -21.48 -11.57
N LEU A 78 -22.12 -22.42 -10.64
CA LEU A 78 -23.00 -23.57 -10.64
C LEU A 78 -23.97 -23.51 -9.46
N ASP A 79 -25.22 -23.90 -9.71
CA ASP A 79 -26.21 -24.13 -8.65
C ASP A 79 -25.86 -25.37 -7.80
N PRO A 80 -26.60 -25.64 -6.72
CA PRO A 80 -26.34 -26.82 -5.88
C PRO A 80 -26.48 -28.17 -6.60
N ALA A 81 -27.27 -28.22 -7.68
CA ALA A 81 -27.43 -29.40 -8.53
C ALA A 81 -26.32 -29.54 -9.59
N GLY A 82 -25.46 -28.53 -9.75
CA GLY A 82 -24.38 -28.49 -10.73
C GLY A 82 -24.77 -27.88 -12.08
N ASN A 83 -25.95 -27.26 -12.19
CA ASN A 83 -26.35 -26.59 -13.43
C ASN A 83 -25.67 -25.22 -13.54
N PRO A 84 -25.25 -24.80 -14.76
CA PRO A 84 -24.66 -23.48 -14.97
C PRO A 84 -25.67 -22.36 -14.72
N ILE A 85 -25.26 -21.36 -13.94
CA ILE A 85 -26.02 -20.13 -13.66
C ILE A 85 -25.49 -18.99 -14.53
N VAL A 86 -24.21 -18.69 -14.41
CA VAL A 86 -23.57 -17.56 -15.11
C VAL A 86 -22.15 -17.92 -15.52
N PHE A 87 -21.86 -17.73 -16.80
CA PHE A 87 -20.52 -17.84 -17.36
C PHE A 87 -19.80 -16.50 -17.28
N GLU A 88 -18.48 -16.51 -17.24
CA GLU A 88 -17.70 -15.30 -17.45
C GLU A 88 -18.05 -14.60 -18.77
N SER A 89 -18.06 -13.28 -18.71
CA SER A 89 -18.39 -12.41 -19.84
C SER A 89 -17.35 -12.44 -20.97
N PHE A 90 -16.14 -12.94 -20.68
CA PHE A 90 -15.01 -13.09 -21.61
C PHE A 90 -14.52 -14.54 -21.65
N THR A 91 -13.59 -14.83 -22.58
CA THR A 91 -12.90 -16.12 -22.69
C THR A 91 -11.45 -15.95 -22.26
N ARG A 92 -10.95 -16.87 -21.45
CA ARG A 92 -9.56 -16.93 -20.99
C ARG A 92 -8.71 -17.81 -21.91
N SER A 93 -7.40 -17.55 -21.94
CA SER A 93 -6.40 -18.39 -22.59
C SER A 93 -5.03 -18.14 -21.98
N LEU A 94 -4.22 -19.19 -21.78
CA LEU A 94 -2.82 -19.08 -21.37
C LEU A 94 -1.88 -19.15 -22.58
N ALA A 95 -2.32 -18.74 -23.77
CA ALA A 95 -1.53 -18.82 -25.01
C ALA A 95 -0.15 -18.13 -24.93
N VAL A 96 0.03 -17.19 -24.01
CA VAL A 96 1.30 -16.51 -23.74
C VAL A 96 2.36 -17.42 -23.08
N ASP A 97 1.94 -18.48 -22.40
CA ASP A 97 2.81 -19.53 -21.87
C ASP A 97 2.25 -20.91 -22.26
N PRO A 98 2.62 -21.44 -23.45
CA PRO A 98 2.13 -22.74 -23.91
C PRO A 98 2.64 -23.92 -23.06
N THR A 99 3.57 -23.69 -22.13
CA THR A 99 4.14 -24.71 -21.24
C THR A 99 3.51 -24.73 -19.85
N ALA A 100 2.60 -23.80 -19.56
CA ALA A 100 1.88 -23.76 -18.30
C ALA A 100 1.14 -25.08 -18.07
N ILE A 101 1.17 -25.56 -16.83
CA ILE A 101 0.43 -26.76 -16.35
C ILE A 101 -0.69 -26.37 -15.38
N GLN A 102 -0.84 -25.07 -15.09
CA GLN A 102 -1.87 -24.53 -14.23
C GLN A 102 -2.12 -23.04 -14.54
N THR A 103 -3.32 -22.56 -14.18
CA THR A 103 -3.61 -21.12 -14.15
C THR A 103 -3.00 -20.48 -12.91
N ALA A 104 -2.89 -19.14 -12.92
CA ALA A 104 -2.80 -18.37 -11.68
C ALA A 104 -4.09 -18.54 -10.85
N TYR A 105 -4.11 -18.03 -9.62
CA TYR A 105 -5.33 -17.91 -8.82
C TYR A 105 -6.16 -16.74 -9.35
N GLU A 106 -6.92 -17.01 -10.40
CA GLU A 106 -7.72 -16.01 -11.11
C GLU A 106 -8.95 -15.63 -10.28
N VAL A 107 -9.48 -14.43 -10.44
CA VAL A 107 -10.73 -14.02 -9.79
C VAL A 107 -11.87 -14.12 -10.81
N PHE A 108 -12.99 -14.74 -10.41
CA PHE A 108 -14.15 -14.90 -11.28
C PHE A 108 -14.61 -13.55 -11.84
N ASP A 109 -14.80 -13.48 -13.15
CA ASP A 109 -15.23 -12.30 -13.90
C ASP A 109 -14.26 -11.10 -13.79
N ARG A 110 -12.99 -11.36 -13.44
CA ARG A 110 -11.88 -10.43 -13.59
C ARG A 110 -10.91 -10.92 -14.66
N GLU A 111 -10.89 -10.22 -15.78
CA GLU A 111 -10.14 -10.63 -16.98
C GLU A 111 -8.62 -10.59 -16.78
N VAL A 112 -8.12 -9.59 -16.06
CA VAL A 112 -6.70 -9.42 -15.78
C VAL A 112 -6.39 -9.93 -14.38
N THR A 113 -5.52 -10.94 -14.28
CA THR A 113 -5.07 -11.49 -12.99
C THR A 113 -3.77 -10.85 -12.51
N ASP A 114 -2.85 -10.58 -13.43
CA ASP A 114 -1.57 -9.91 -13.21
C ASP A 114 -1.34 -8.94 -14.38
N MET A 115 -1.01 -7.69 -14.06
CA MET A 115 -0.68 -6.64 -15.03
C MET A 115 0.75 -6.17 -14.85
N LYS A 116 1.49 -6.10 -15.97
CA LYS A 116 2.78 -5.41 -15.97
C LYS A 116 2.57 -3.90 -15.80
N VAL A 117 2.93 -3.38 -14.65
CA VAL A 117 2.88 -1.94 -14.36
C VAL A 117 4.23 -1.28 -14.68
N PRO A 118 4.27 -0.21 -15.49
CA PRO A 118 5.49 0.57 -15.71
C PRO A 118 6.05 1.15 -14.41
N LEU A 119 7.37 1.05 -14.21
CA LEU A 119 8.04 1.60 -13.04
C LEU A 119 8.20 3.11 -13.14
N VAL A 120 8.13 3.80 -12.01
CA VAL A 120 8.59 5.19 -11.90
C VAL A 120 10.12 5.20 -12.01
N PRO A 121 10.72 6.02 -12.89
CA PRO A 121 12.17 6.13 -12.99
C PRO A 121 12.81 6.53 -11.66
N LEU A 122 13.89 5.85 -11.27
CA LEU A 122 14.64 6.19 -10.06
C LEU A 122 15.29 7.58 -10.22
N VAL A 123 15.13 8.42 -9.21
CA VAL A 123 15.77 9.75 -9.10
C VAL A 123 17.06 9.64 -8.30
N TYR A 124 17.02 8.86 -7.23
CA TYR A 124 18.14 8.60 -6.32
C TYR A 124 18.27 7.09 -6.07
N GLU A 125 19.37 6.69 -5.43
CA GLU A 125 19.52 5.31 -4.97
C GLU A 125 18.32 4.89 -4.11
N PRO A 126 17.66 3.77 -4.44
CA PRO A 126 16.44 3.36 -3.77
C PRO A 126 16.74 2.97 -2.32
N TRP A 127 15.82 3.28 -1.43
CA TRP A 127 15.90 2.80 -0.05
C TRP A 127 15.55 1.31 -0.02
N GLU A 128 16.55 0.44 0.06
CA GLU A 128 16.33 -1.01 -0.03
C GLU A 128 15.48 -1.54 1.13
N MET A 129 14.28 -2.03 0.84
CA MET A 129 13.42 -2.65 1.86
C MET A 129 13.56 -4.16 1.84
N SER A 130 13.21 -4.82 2.95
CA SER A 130 13.13 -6.28 2.99
C SER A 130 12.05 -6.77 2.03
N LYS A 131 12.36 -7.82 1.25
CA LYS A 131 11.42 -8.43 0.30
C LYS A 131 10.16 -8.93 1.00
N THR A 132 9.01 -8.73 0.36
CA THR A 132 7.72 -9.23 0.82
C THR A 132 6.90 -9.80 -0.34
N LYS A 133 5.87 -10.58 -0.02
CA LYS A 133 5.01 -11.28 -0.99
C LYS A 133 3.63 -10.60 -1.20
N ILE A 134 3.40 -9.47 -0.54
CA ILE A 134 2.05 -8.87 -0.41
C ILE A 134 1.89 -7.51 -1.06
N PHE A 135 2.99 -6.91 -1.52
CA PHE A 135 2.99 -5.63 -2.23
C PHE A 135 3.49 -5.89 -3.65
N ASP A 136 2.56 -6.39 -4.46
CA ASP A 136 2.78 -6.68 -5.88
C ASP A 136 1.90 -5.70 -6.68
N ASP A 137 2.54 -4.77 -7.40
CA ASP A 137 1.85 -3.67 -8.07
C ASP A 137 0.88 -4.12 -9.17
N GLY A 138 1.11 -5.30 -9.74
CA GLY A 138 0.34 -5.85 -10.85
C GLY A 138 -0.88 -6.65 -10.43
N VAL A 139 -1.11 -6.84 -9.13
CA VAL A 139 -2.10 -7.81 -8.62
C VAL A 139 -3.03 -7.16 -7.61
N ILE A 140 -4.34 -7.30 -7.85
CA ILE A 140 -5.36 -7.02 -6.84
C ILE A 140 -5.68 -8.32 -6.11
N ALA A 141 -5.25 -8.43 -4.86
CA ALA A 141 -5.47 -9.64 -4.05
C ALA A 141 -6.88 -9.67 -3.44
N THR A 142 -7.25 -10.81 -2.86
CA THR A 142 -8.50 -10.99 -2.10
C THR A 142 -8.19 -11.26 -0.64
N ILE A 143 -8.81 -10.50 0.26
CA ILE A 143 -8.88 -10.78 1.69
C ILE A 143 -10.27 -11.34 1.99
N HIS A 144 -10.32 -12.58 2.47
CA HIS A 144 -11.52 -13.21 2.99
C HIS A 144 -11.45 -13.28 4.51
N LEU A 145 -12.43 -12.65 5.16
CA LEU A 145 -12.59 -12.62 6.61
C LEU A 145 -13.78 -13.50 7.01
N THR A 146 -13.65 -14.23 8.10
CA THR A 146 -14.73 -15.02 8.69
C THR A 146 -14.86 -14.71 10.17
N GLY A 147 -16.01 -14.21 10.60
CA GLY A 147 -16.21 -13.78 11.99
C GLY A 147 -17.69 -13.66 12.37
N ASP A 148 -17.96 -13.11 13.55
CA ASP A 148 -19.32 -12.91 14.05
C ASP A 148 -20.07 -11.87 13.21
N THR A 149 -21.18 -12.28 12.59
CA THR A 149 -21.95 -11.42 11.66
C THR A 149 -22.62 -10.27 12.39
N GLU A 150 -23.23 -10.50 13.55
CA GLU A 150 -23.96 -9.46 14.29
C GLU A 150 -23.00 -8.37 14.79
N ARG A 151 -21.82 -8.77 15.27
CA ARG A 151 -20.77 -7.86 15.70
C ARG A 151 -20.20 -7.06 14.53
N TRP A 152 -19.97 -7.69 13.38
CA TRP A 152 -19.53 -6.98 12.17
C TRP A 152 -20.54 -5.92 11.74
N GLU A 153 -21.83 -6.28 11.66
CA GLU A 153 -22.89 -5.33 11.32
C GLU A 153 -23.02 -4.21 12.37
N GLY A 154 -22.82 -4.54 13.65
CA GLY A 154 -22.78 -3.55 14.74
C GLY A 154 -21.64 -2.54 14.57
N ILE A 155 -20.45 -3.01 14.19
CA ILE A 155 -19.30 -2.14 13.90
C ILE A 155 -19.62 -1.18 12.76
N LEU A 156 -20.21 -1.67 11.66
CA LEU A 156 -20.54 -0.82 10.51
C LEU A 156 -21.66 0.18 10.79
N LYS A 157 -22.61 -0.15 11.67
CA LYS A 157 -23.72 0.75 12.06
C LYS A 157 -23.33 1.83 13.07
N ALA A 158 -22.31 1.59 13.87
CA ALA A 158 -21.84 2.52 14.91
C ALA A 158 -20.30 2.56 14.97
N PRO A 159 -19.61 2.99 13.90
CA PRO A 159 -18.14 2.89 13.80
C PRO A 159 -17.41 3.68 14.89
N MET A 160 -17.96 4.80 15.35
CA MET A 160 -17.36 5.62 16.42
C MET A 160 -17.40 4.97 17.80
N GLU A 161 -18.33 4.04 18.03
CA GLU A 161 -18.50 3.31 19.29
C GLU A 161 -17.97 1.87 19.21
N ALA A 162 -17.58 1.45 18.00
CA ALA A 162 -17.20 0.11 17.67
C ALA A 162 -16.03 -0.39 18.52
N GLN A 163 -16.20 -1.58 19.09
CA GLN A 163 -15.12 -2.31 19.74
C GLN A 163 -14.48 -3.28 18.74
N PRO A 164 -13.15 -3.51 18.81
CA PRO A 164 -12.48 -4.48 17.96
C PRO A 164 -13.13 -5.86 18.06
N MET A 165 -13.15 -6.64 16.99
CA MET A 165 -13.67 -8.02 16.96
C MET A 165 -12.61 -9.01 16.51
N ASN A 166 -12.82 -10.30 16.78
CA ASN A 166 -11.97 -11.36 16.25
C ASN A 166 -12.56 -11.95 14.96
N ALA A 167 -11.69 -12.34 14.04
CA ALA A 167 -12.04 -13.05 12.82
C ALA A 167 -10.88 -13.90 12.31
N ASN A 168 -11.18 -14.89 11.48
CA ASN A 168 -10.18 -15.59 10.68
C ASN A 168 -9.88 -14.78 9.44
N PHE A 169 -8.62 -14.79 9.02
CA PHE A 169 -8.10 -14.05 7.90
C PHE A 169 -7.53 -14.99 6.85
N ARG A 170 -7.86 -14.75 5.59
CA ARG A 170 -7.24 -15.41 4.45
C ARG A 170 -6.92 -14.39 3.37
N TYR A 171 -5.66 -14.34 2.96
CA TYR A 171 -5.16 -13.55 1.85
C TYR A 171 -4.86 -14.45 0.66
N ILE A 172 -5.34 -14.07 -0.52
CA ILE A 172 -5.16 -14.80 -1.77
C ILE A 172 -4.73 -13.81 -2.84
N ASN A 173 -3.51 -13.95 -3.38
CA ASN A 173 -3.09 -13.25 -4.60
C ASN A 173 -3.06 -14.25 -5.77
N ASP A 174 -2.40 -13.90 -6.88
CA ASP A 174 -2.27 -14.70 -8.10
C ASP A 174 -1.58 -16.07 -7.92
N LYS A 175 -0.88 -16.31 -6.81
CA LYS A 175 -0.01 -17.49 -6.64
C LYS A 175 0.07 -18.04 -5.22
N LEU A 176 -0.52 -17.35 -4.24
CA LEU A 176 -0.32 -17.62 -2.81
C LEU A 176 -1.64 -17.52 -2.05
N VAL A 177 -1.84 -18.48 -1.15
CA VAL A 177 -2.84 -18.43 -0.09
C VAL A 177 -2.10 -18.34 1.25
N HIS A 178 -2.48 -17.38 2.10
CA HIS A 178 -1.97 -17.25 3.47
C HIS A 178 -3.15 -17.09 4.42
N SER A 179 -3.21 -17.90 5.49
CA SER A 179 -4.29 -17.84 6.47
C SER A 179 -3.75 -17.64 7.88
N VAL A 180 -4.50 -16.87 8.68
CA VAL A 180 -4.25 -16.69 10.11
C VAL A 180 -5.60 -16.68 10.83
N ASP A 181 -5.74 -17.55 11.82
CA ASP A 181 -6.97 -17.61 12.61
C ASP A 181 -6.95 -16.60 13.76
N ASN A 182 -8.13 -16.11 14.14
CA ASN A 182 -8.34 -15.29 15.32
C ASN A 182 -7.55 -13.96 15.34
N ILE A 183 -7.42 -13.30 14.19
CA ILE A 183 -6.89 -11.93 14.13
C ILE A 183 -7.88 -10.94 14.75
N THR A 184 -7.39 -9.76 15.15
CA THR A 184 -8.24 -8.65 15.61
C THR A 184 -8.53 -7.70 14.45
N ILE A 185 -9.80 -7.31 14.30
CA ILE A 185 -10.30 -6.34 13.34
C ILE A 185 -10.82 -5.14 14.12
N ALA A 186 -10.42 -3.93 13.74
CA ALA A 186 -10.95 -2.69 14.28
C ALA A 186 -11.20 -1.66 13.18
N VAL A 187 -12.12 -0.71 13.41
CA VAL A 187 -12.20 0.49 12.56
C VAL A 187 -10.92 1.30 12.72
N SER A 188 -10.48 1.96 11.65
CA SER A 188 -9.25 2.75 11.61
C SER A 188 -9.48 4.17 11.10
N GLY A 189 -8.53 5.04 11.42
CA GLY A 189 -8.53 6.46 11.09
C GLY A 189 -9.48 7.29 11.96
N LYS A 190 -9.59 8.59 11.65
CA LYS A 190 -10.44 9.56 12.35
C LYS A 190 -11.52 10.10 11.41
N SER A 191 -11.10 10.84 10.39
CA SER A 191 -11.98 11.38 9.34
C SER A 191 -12.59 10.28 8.46
N SER A 192 -11.88 9.16 8.25
CA SER A 192 -12.39 7.99 7.54
C SER A 192 -13.68 7.43 8.12
N MET A 193 -13.91 7.60 9.44
CA MET A 193 -15.15 7.15 10.10
C MET A 193 -16.35 8.04 9.77
N GLU A 194 -16.14 9.19 9.12
CA GLU A 194 -17.21 10.04 8.63
C GLU A 194 -17.84 9.53 7.33
N PHE A 195 -17.23 8.53 6.67
CA PHE A 195 -17.74 7.91 5.44
C PHE A 195 -18.46 6.61 5.75
N ASN A 196 -19.36 6.17 4.87
CA ASN A 196 -20.07 4.91 5.07
C ASN A 196 -19.26 3.65 4.69
N LYS A 197 -18.14 3.83 3.97
CA LYS A 197 -17.11 2.80 3.77
C LYS A 197 -15.99 3.01 4.79
N GLN A 198 -15.96 2.15 5.81
CA GLN A 198 -15.00 2.25 6.92
C GLN A 198 -13.61 1.79 6.52
N ALA A 199 -12.57 2.51 6.93
CA ALA A 199 -11.20 2.01 6.94
C ALA A 199 -11.01 0.99 8.07
N ILE A 200 -10.21 -0.05 7.84
CA ILE A 200 -10.09 -1.21 8.75
C ILE A 200 -8.63 -1.42 9.13
N LYS A 201 -8.38 -1.73 10.40
CA LYS A 201 -7.09 -2.24 10.86
C LYS A 201 -7.20 -3.74 11.11
N LEU A 202 -6.24 -4.50 10.58
CA LEU A 202 -6.08 -5.93 10.87
C LEU A 202 -4.84 -6.11 11.73
N GLU A 203 -4.99 -6.71 12.90
CA GLU A 203 -3.90 -6.97 13.86
C GLU A 203 -3.76 -8.48 14.10
N PHE A 204 -2.54 -8.98 13.93
CA PHE A 204 -2.18 -10.40 14.08
C PHE A 204 -1.57 -10.62 15.46
N ASP A 205 -1.91 -11.73 16.13
CA ASP A 205 -1.45 -11.96 17.49
C ASP A 205 0.03 -12.38 17.52
N THR A 206 0.89 -11.38 17.73
CA THR A 206 2.34 -11.59 17.90
C THR A 206 2.69 -12.45 19.10
N LYS A 207 1.86 -12.51 20.16
CA LYS A 207 2.10 -13.41 21.31
C LYS A 207 1.86 -14.87 20.94
N ALA A 208 1.04 -15.13 19.93
CA ALA A 208 0.84 -16.43 19.32
C ALA A 208 1.79 -16.69 18.13
N ASN A 209 2.85 -15.88 17.96
CA ASN A 209 3.76 -15.92 16.80
C ASN A 209 3.07 -15.76 15.44
N GLN A 210 1.90 -15.13 15.40
CA GLN A 210 1.18 -14.85 14.16
C GLN A 210 1.65 -13.53 13.55
N THR A 211 1.94 -13.55 12.25
CA THR A 211 2.19 -12.34 11.46
C THR A 211 1.66 -12.52 10.03
N PHE A 212 1.49 -11.41 9.33
CA PHE A 212 1.28 -11.40 7.89
C PHE A 212 2.57 -10.99 7.20
N PHE A 213 3.40 -11.97 6.84
CA PHE A 213 4.73 -11.76 6.25
C PHE A 213 5.56 -10.74 7.05
N SER A 214 5.79 -11.06 8.32
CA SER A 214 6.52 -10.23 9.31
C SER A 214 5.77 -8.99 9.79
N ARG A 215 4.53 -8.75 9.36
CA ARG A 215 3.71 -7.62 9.84
C ARG A 215 2.78 -8.04 10.97
N PRO A 216 2.84 -7.37 12.14
CA PRO A 216 1.90 -7.57 13.23
C PRO A 216 0.57 -6.87 12.96
N SER A 217 0.53 -5.93 12.01
CA SER A 217 -0.69 -5.26 11.60
C SER A 217 -0.53 -4.67 10.20
N ILE A 218 -1.67 -4.51 9.53
CA ILE A 218 -1.84 -3.77 8.27
C ILE A 218 -3.08 -2.88 8.39
N LYS A 219 -3.12 -1.82 7.59
CA LYS A 219 -4.31 -0.98 7.45
C LYS A 219 -4.90 -1.18 6.07
N LEU A 220 -6.22 -1.21 6.01
CA LEU A 220 -7.01 -1.20 4.80
C LEU A 220 -7.62 0.19 4.71
N ARG A 221 -7.04 1.03 3.87
CA ARG A 221 -7.49 2.40 3.58
C ARG A 221 -8.70 2.31 2.67
N SER A 222 -9.79 2.95 3.09
CA SER A 222 -11.05 2.95 2.33
C SER A 222 -10.98 3.77 1.06
N GLU A 223 -10.04 4.73 1.00
CA GLU A 223 -9.86 5.68 -0.10
C GLU A 223 -11.16 6.41 -0.46
N SER A 224 -12.06 6.59 0.51
CA SER A 224 -13.40 7.14 0.26
C SER A 224 -13.36 8.55 -0.33
N SER A 225 -12.35 9.34 0.06
CA SER A 225 -12.06 10.70 -0.44
C SER A 225 -11.39 10.71 -1.82
N ASP A 226 -10.84 9.59 -2.29
CA ASP A 226 -10.10 9.52 -3.56
C ASP A 226 -10.94 8.79 -4.63
N PRO A 227 -11.62 9.49 -5.56
CA PRO A 227 -12.35 8.86 -6.67
C PRO A 227 -11.49 7.96 -7.57
N THR A 228 -10.16 8.10 -7.53
CA THR A 228 -9.25 7.35 -8.39
C THR A 228 -8.74 6.06 -7.74
N MET A 229 -8.81 5.94 -6.40
CA MET A 229 -8.11 4.91 -5.61
C MET A 229 -6.57 4.86 -5.83
N ILE A 230 -5.98 5.86 -6.49
CA ILE A 230 -4.61 5.82 -7.01
C ILE A 230 -3.68 6.82 -6.30
N ARG A 231 -4.19 7.93 -5.74
CA ARG A 231 -3.36 9.05 -5.23
C ARG A 231 -2.34 8.58 -4.20
N GLU A 232 -2.82 7.89 -3.16
CA GLU A 232 -1.95 7.43 -2.07
C GLU A 232 -0.89 6.44 -2.59
N LYS A 233 -1.27 5.53 -3.49
CA LYS A 233 -0.34 4.56 -4.08
C LYS A 233 0.69 5.21 -5.00
N LEU A 234 0.27 6.17 -5.83
CA LEU A 234 1.18 6.91 -6.70
C LEU A 234 2.20 7.72 -5.89
N TYR A 235 1.76 8.35 -4.80
CA TYR A 235 2.65 9.08 -3.90
C TYR A 235 3.72 8.14 -3.31
N ILE A 236 3.31 6.98 -2.80
CA ILE A 236 4.20 5.92 -2.31
C ILE A 236 5.23 5.53 -3.37
N ASP A 237 4.81 5.36 -4.62
CA ASP A 237 5.69 4.94 -5.71
C ASP A 237 6.75 5.98 -6.07
N VAL A 238 6.38 7.25 -6.04
CA VAL A 238 7.35 8.32 -6.25
C VAL A 238 8.29 8.44 -5.05
N LEU A 239 7.81 8.28 -3.81
CA LEU A 239 8.67 8.22 -2.63
C LEU A 239 9.71 7.10 -2.71
N ASN A 240 9.31 5.91 -3.19
CA ASN A 240 10.23 4.81 -3.48
C ASN A 240 11.30 5.23 -4.51
N ALA A 241 10.89 5.91 -5.58
CA ALA A 241 11.79 6.35 -6.65
C ALA A 241 12.76 7.46 -6.24
N VAL A 242 12.41 8.29 -5.25
CA VAL A 242 13.31 9.31 -4.69
C VAL A 242 14.16 8.78 -3.53
N GLY A 243 14.09 7.48 -3.22
CA GLY A 243 15.02 6.83 -2.29
C GLY A 243 14.83 7.24 -0.84
N VAL A 244 13.58 7.35 -0.37
CA VAL A 244 13.25 7.55 1.04
C VAL A 244 12.42 6.38 1.58
N PRO A 245 12.52 6.02 2.87
CA PRO A 245 11.69 4.97 3.44
C PRO A 245 10.23 5.42 3.48
N THR A 246 9.34 4.63 2.87
CA THR A 246 7.90 4.89 2.84
C THR A 246 7.10 3.61 3.07
N GLN A 247 5.86 3.75 3.55
CA GLN A 247 4.90 2.65 3.57
C GLN A 247 4.78 2.05 2.18
N GLN A 248 4.59 0.74 2.10
CA GLN A 248 4.22 0.08 0.84
C GLN A 248 2.70 -0.11 0.80
N GLY A 249 2.16 -0.17 -0.42
CA GLY A 249 0.72 -0.29 -0.67
C GLY A 249 0.40 -1.30 -1.77
N ALA A 250 -0.74 -1.97 -1.69
CA ALA A 250 -1.32 -2.76 -2.79
C ALA A 250 -2.84 -2.87 -2.64
N TRP A 251 -3.57 -2.98 -3.74
CA TRP A 251 -5.02 -3.06 -3.71
C TRP A 251 -5.53 -4.46 -3.34
N VAL A 252 -6.62 -4.49 -2.58
CA VAL A 252 -7.26 -5.73 -2.14
C VAL A 252 -8.78 -5.63 -2.21
N ARG A 253 -9.45 -6.68 -2.70
CA ARG A 253 -10.88 -6.89 -2.47
C ARG A 253 -11.08 -7.53 -1.11
N VAL A 254 -11.97 -6.98 -0.30
CA VAL A 254 -12.26 -7.47 1.04
C VAL A 254 -13.65 -8.06 1.08
N PHE A 255 -13.77 -9.23 1.72
CA PHE A 255 -15.03 -9.90 1.98
C PHE A 255 -15.12 -10.29 3.45
N MET A 256 -16.30 -10.18 4.04
CA MET A 256 -16.62 -10.66 5.39
C MET A 256 -17.77 -11.64 5.29
N ASN A 257 -17.58 -12.87 5.79
CA ASN A 257 -18.58 -13.94 5.75
C ASN A 257 -19.19 -14.11 4.34
N SER A 258 -18.33 -14.14 3.33
CA SER A 258 -18.68 -14.24 1.90
C SER A 258 -19.45 -13.07 1.31
N LYS A 259 -19.68 -11.99 2.07
CA LYS A 259 -20.27 -10.75 1.57
C LYS A 259 -19.18 -9.75 1.18
N PRO A 260 -19.36 -9.01 0.08
CA PRO A 260 -18.41 -7.99 -0.34
C PRO A 260 -18.39 -6.84 0.68
N VAL A 261 -17.18 -6.41 1.08
CA VAL A 261 -16.97 -5.22 1.92
C VAL A 261 -16.49 -4.05 1.07
N GLY A 262 -15.53 -4.31 0.17
CA GLY A 262 -15.11 -3.34 -0.84
C GLY A 262 -13.69 -3.52 -1.35
N LEU A 263 -13.28 -2.61 -2.22
CA LEU A 263 -11.91 -2.43 -2.69
C LEU A 263 -11.16 -1.49 -1.74
N TYR A 264 -9.96 -1.88 -1.30
CA TYR A 264 -9.16 -1.11 -0.35
C TYR A 264 -7.73 -0.98 -0.84
N LEU A 265 -7.04 0.09 -0.44
CA LEU A 265 -5.58 0.14 -0.48
C LEU A 265 -5.04 -0.43 0.83
N MET A 266 -4.41 -1.61 0.77
CA MET A 266 -3.72 -2.20 1.92
C MET A 266 -2.35 -1.55 2.07
N VAL A 267 -2.06 -0.98 3.24
CA VAL A 267 -0.78 -0.32 3.54
C VAL A 267 -0.14 -0.83 4.82
N ASP A 268 1.18 -0.66 4.92
CA ASP A 268 1.94 -0.89 6.16
C ASP A 268 1.40 -0.04 7.32
N ASP A 269 1.42 -0.57 8.56
CA ASP A 269 1.27 0.26 9.76
C ASP A 269 2.65 0.72 10.25
N ILE A 270 2.85 2.04 10.35
CA ILE A 270 4.12 2.62 10.82
C ILE A 270 4.30 2.32 12.30
N GLY A 271 5.30 1.49 12.59
CA GLY A 271 5.63 0.99 13.92
C GLY A 271 6.77 -0.03 13.85
N ASN A 272 6.78 -1.00 14.76
CA ASN A 272 7.89 -1.94 14.92
C ASN A 272 8.27 -2.70 13.64
N SER A 273 7.28 -3.23 12.92
CA SER A 273 7.55 -4.01 11.71
C SER A 273 7.96 -3.12 10.54
N PHE A 274 7.29 -1.99 10.33
CA PHE A 274 7.73 -1.01 9.33
C PHE A 274 9.19 -0.59 9.57
N LEU A 275 9.56 -0.24 10.80
CA LEU A 275 10.94 0.10 11.11
C LEU A 275 11.90 -1.06 10.83
N LYS A 276 11.52 -2.30 11.17
CA LYS A 276 12.35 -3.48 10.88
C LYS A 276 12.49 -3.72 9.37
N GLN A 277 11.38 -3.82 8.66
CA GLN A 277 11.31 -4.29 7.27
C GLN A 277 11.73 -3.20 6.29
N THR A 278 11.33 -1.95 6.52
CA THR A 278 11.58 -0.83 5.61
C THR A 278 12.80 -0.03 6.04
N VAL A 279 12.82 0.50 7.27
CA VAL A 279 13.91 1.41 7.70
C VAL A 279 15.23 0.68 7.95
N HIS A 280 15.19 -0.52 8.53
CA HIS A 280 16.39 -1.29 8.86
C HIS A 280 16.63 -2.48 7.93
N HIS A 281 16.10 -2.44 6.70
CA HIS A 281 16.41 -3.43 5.65
C HIS A 281 16.12 -4.89 6.05
N GLY A 282 15.22 -5.13 7.00
CA GLY A 282 14.89 -6.45 7.54
C GLY A 282 15.65 -6.83 8.82
N ASP A 283 16.61 -6.02 9.28
CA ASP A 283 17.43 -6.32 10.45
C ASP A 283 16.63 -6.24 11.76
N GLY A 284 16.50 -7.40 12.42
CA GLY A 284 15.84 -7.53 13.72
C GLY A 284 16.73 -7.20 14.91
N GLY A 285 18.05 -7.06 14.71
CA GLY A 285 19.04 -6.79 15.76
C GLY A 285 19.15 -5.32 16.16
N VAL A 286 18.57 -4.41 15.38
CA VAL A 286 18.65 -2.96 15.66
C VAL A 286 17.81 -2.60 16.89
N VAL A 287 18.47 -1.98 17.88
CA VAL A 287 17.81 -1.35 19.02
C VAL A 287 17.18 -0.04 18.56
N ARG A 288 15.85 -0.01 18.38
CA ARG A 288 15.13 1.12 17.78
C ARG A 288 15.17 2.38 18.66
N GLY A 289 15.32 3.54 18.03
CA GLY A 289 15.15 4.84 18.69
C GLY A 289 13.69 5.25 18.84
N SER A 290 13.46 6.50 19.25
CA SER A 290 12.12 7.04 19.47
C SER A 290 11.38 7.27 18.15
N LEU A 291 10.06 7.00 18.15
CA LEU A 291 9.18 7.20 16.99
C LEU A 291 8.02 8.10 17.43
N TRP A 292 7.89 9.23 16.77
CA TRP A 292 6.87 10.24 17.05
C TRP A 292 5.97 10.41 15.85
N GLN A 293 4.67 10.32 16.07
CA GLN A 293 3.64 10.66 15.09
C GLN A 293 3.20 12.09 15.33
N MET A 294 3.24 12.91 14.28
CA MET A 294 2.87 14.31 14.35
C MET A 294 1.46 14.48 13.79
N ASN A 295 0.61 15.19 14.53
CA ASN A 295 -0.78 15.42 14.14
C ASN A 295 -1.14 16.90 14.26
N ALA A 296 -2.15 17.31 13.50
CA ALA A 296 -2.79 18.62 13.61
C ALA A 296 -4.29 18.46 13.91
N PRO A 297 -4.68 18.19 15.18
CA PRO A 297 -6.09 18.05 15.53
C PRO A 297 -6.93 19.31 15.27
N GLU A 298 -6.31 20.49 15.28
CA GLU A 298 -6.91 21.81 15.04
C GLU A 298 -5.92 22.72 14.32
N VAL A 299 -6.41 23.79 13.69
CA VAL A 299 -5.59 24.76 12.94
C VAL A 299 -4.49 25.39 13.81
N ASP A 300 -4.74 25.66 15.09
CA ASP A 300 -3.74 26.25 16.00
C ASP A 300 -3.00 25.22 16.85
N ARG A 301 -3.25 23.92 16.66
CA ARG A 301 -2.62 22.82 17.41
C ARG A 301 -2.03 21.83 16.43
N GLN A 302 -0.72 21.99 16.18
CA GLN A 302 -0.01 21.35 15.08
C GLN A 302 1.29 20.72 15.57
N GLY A 303 1.70 19.62 14.94
CA GLY A 303 3.04 19.06 15.08
C GLY A 303 4.03 19.84 14.21
N ASP A 304 4.27 21.11 14.53
CA ASP A 304 5.04 22.03 13.68
C ASP A 304 6.54 22.10 14.01
N LEU A 305 6.98 21.43 15.09
CA LEU A 305 8.37 21.38 15.59
C LEU A 305 8.90 22.72 16.12
N LYS A 306 8.02 23.64 16.51
CA LYS A 306 8.44 24.84 17.25
C LYS A 306 8.95 24.48 18.64
N TYR A 307 9.99 25.18 19.09
CA TYR A 307 10.45 25.07 20.48
C TYR A 307 9.52 25.85 21.41
N LEU A 308 8.77 25.15 22.25
CA LEU A 308 7.81 25.74 23.20
C LEU A 308 8.37 25.87 24.63
N GLY A 309 9.57 25.33 24.86
CA GLY A 309 10.22 25.32 26.16
C GLY A 309 10.96 24.01 26.44
N PRO A 310 11.66 23.91 27.58
CA PRO A 310 12.50 22.76 27.91
C PRO A 310 11.74 21.59 28.53
N THR A 311 10.44 21.73 28.83
CA THR A 311 9.65 20.74 29.56
C THR A 311 8.58 20.11 28.68
N GLU A 312 8.36 18.80 28.85
CA GLU A 312 7.35 18.02 28.11
C GLU A 312 5.94 18.62 28.20
N ASP A 313 5.55 19.15 29.37
CA ASP A 313 4.21 19.71 29.61
C ASP A 313 3.88 20.93 28.72
N THR A 314 4.87 21.55 28.07
CA THR A 314 4.63 22.67 27.13
C THR A 314 4.16 22.22 25.75
N TYR A 315 4.22 20.92 25.44
CA TYR A 315 3.90 20.40 24.12
C TYR A 315 2.56 19.64 24.12
N PRO A 316 1.63 19.93 23.18
CA PRO A 316 0.35 19.24 23.12
C PRO A 316 0.51 17.74 22.80
N LYS A 317 0.04 16.87 23.71
CA LYS A 317 0.21 15.40 23.61
C LYS A 317 -0.52 14.76 22.44
N ASP A 318 -1.55 15.42 21.91
CA ASP A 318 -2.28 14.98 20.72
C ASP A 318 -1.58 15.39 19.42
N CYS A 319 -0.78 16.45 19.44
CA CYS A 319 0.06 16.86 18.31
C CYS A 319 1.35 16.04 18.24
N TYR A 320 1.98 15.78 19.40
CA TYR A 320 3.26 15.04 19.50
C TYR A 320 3.02 13.67 20.15
N LYS A 321 2.67 12.67 19.34
CA LYS A 321 2.27 11.35 19.85
C LYS A 321 3.40 10.33 19.71
N MET A 322 4.01 9.97 20.84
CA MET A 322 4.99 8.88 20.84
C MET A 322 4.33 7.53 20.52
N LYS A 323 4.93 6.76 19.62
CA LYS A 323 4.54 5.38 19.35
C LYS A 323 5.28 4.43 20.28
N THR A 324 4.54 3.60 21.00
CA THR A 324 5.11 2.54 21.83
C THR A 324 5.69 1.43 20.94
N LEU A 325 6.99 1.20 21.04
CA LEU A 325 7.70 0.17 20.28
C LEU A 325 8.10 -1.04 21.15
N GLY A 326 7.49 -1.19 22.34
CA GLY A 326 7.81 -2.22 23.34
C GLY A 326 8.69 -1.66 24.46
N GLY A 327 9.67 -2.44 24.95
CA GLY A 327 10.70 -1.99 25.91
C GLY A 327 11.69 -0.95 25.35
N ASN A 328 11.34 -0.34 24.22
CA ASN A 328 12.04 0.69 23.46
C ASN A 328 10.97 1.76 23.12
N PRO A 329 11.25 3.07 23.20
CA PRO A 329 12.56 3.71 23.04
C PRO A 329 13.20 4.29 24.32
N VAL A 330 14.36 4.94 24.10
CA VAL A 330 15.25 5.78 24.94
C VAL A 330 14.62 6.40 26.21
N THR A 331 15.39 6.46 27.31
CA THR A 331 15.10 7.27 28.51
C THR A 331 14.81 8.72 28.13
N ALA A 332 13.61 9.23 28.45
CA ALA A 332 13.16 10.59 28.15
C ALA A 332 13.13 10.93 26.64
N PRO A 333 12.31 10.21 25.84
CA PRO A 333 12.25 10.40 24.38
C PRO A 333 11.74 11.79 24.00
N MET A 334 10.90 12.41 24.84
CA MET A 334 10.43 13.77 24.62
C MET A 334 11.58 14.78 24.77
N THR A 335 12.46 14.59 25.76
CA THR A 335 13.65 15.44 25.93
C THR A 335 14.53 15.41 24.69
N GLN A 336 14.67 14.24 24.04
CA GLN A 336 15.41 14.11 22.78
C GLN A 336 14.76 14.93 21.64
N LEU A 337 13.43 14.90 21.52
CA LEU A 337 12.69 15.68 20.53
C LEU A 337 12.78 17.18 20.83
N ILE A 338 12.67 17.57 22.10
CA ILE A 338 12.85 18.96 22.56
C ILE A 338 14.24 19.49 22.21
N GLN A 339 15.28 18.66 22.29
CA GLN A 339 16.63 19.04 21.86
C GLN A 339 16.70 19.33 20.36
N LEU A 340 16.04 18.54 19.51
CA LEU A 340 15.95 18.84 18.07
C LEU A 340 15.26 20.19 17.83
N MET A 341 14.10 20.42 18.49
CA MET A 341 13.37 21.68 18.37
C MET A 341 14.19 22.86 18.91
N LYS A 342 14.99 22.65 19.96
CA LYS A 342 15.91 23.67 20.48
C LYS A 342 17.05 23.96 19.51
N SER A 343 17.66 22.95 18.90
CA SER A 343 18.67 23.14 17.82
C SER A 343 18.07 23.91 16.65
N LEU A 344 16.80 23.67 16.33
CA LEU A 344 16.08 24.41 15.29
C LEU A 344 15.83 25.86 15.67
N GLU A 345 15.55 26.11 16.95
CA GLU A 345 15.42 27.46 17.46
C GLU A 345 16.75 28.23 17.45
N ASP A 346 17.84 27.56 17.85
CA ASP A 346 19.18 28.15 17.93
C ASP A 346 19.89 28.29 16.58
N PHE A 347 19.44 27.57 15.55
CA PHE A 347 20.01 27.66 14.21
C PHE A 347 19.76 29.04 13.60
N LYS A 348 20.86 29.66 13.15
CA LYS A 348 20.87 30.97 12.50
C LYS A 348 21.30 30.82 11.04
N PRO A 349 20.36 30.74 10.08
CA PRO A 349 20.66 30.34 8.70
C PRO A 349 21.65 31.24 7.94
N LEU A 350 21.73 32.53 8.32
CA LEU A 350 22.64 33.50 7.70
C LEU A 350 24.03 33.54 8.35
N GLU A 351 24.19 32.95 9.54
CA GLU A 351 25.45 32.92 10.31
C GLU A 351 26.10 31.53 10.31
N MET A 352 25.32 30.47 10.02
CA MET A 352 25.72 29.08 10.17
C MET A 352 25.48 28.32 8.86
N ASN A 353 26.42 27.47 8.44
CA ASN A 353 26.20 26.59 7.30
C ASN A 353 25.18 25.50 7.66
N GLY A 354 24.06 25.45 6.94
CA GLY A 354 22.95 24.56 7.26
C GLY A 354 23.32 23.10 7.11
N GLY A 355 23.97 22.71 6.00
CA GLY A 355 24.42 21.33 5.77
C GLY A 355 25.28 20.81 6.91
N THR A 356 26.35 21.52 7.25
CA THR A 356 27.26 21.11 8.33
C THR A 356 26.55 21.01 9.69
N TYR A 357 25.65 21.96 9.99
CA TYR A 357 24.93 21.97 11.27
C TYR A 357 23.94 20.80 11.38
N TRP A 358 23.16 20.57 10.33
CA TRP A 358 22.04 19.63 10.33
C TRP A 358 22.42 18.20 9.99
N GLU A 359 23.50 17.96 9.25
CA GLU A 359 23.92 16.62 8.84
C GLU A 359 24.29 15.71 10.02
N SER A 360 24.60 16.26 11.19
CA SER A 360 24.82 15.47 12.42
C SER A 360 23.53 15.14 13.18
N LEU A 361 22.42 15.83 12.87
CA LEU A 361 21.16 15.77 13.63
C LEU A 361 20.05 15.06 12.88
N ILE A 362 19.94 15.28 11.56
CA ILE A 362 18.87 14.75 10.71
C ILE A 362 19.43 14.08 9.46
N ASP A 363 18.63 13.21 8.85
CA ASP A 363 18.78 12.79 7.46
C ASP A 363 18.34 13.94 6.53
N VAL A 364 19.26 14.88 6.26
CA VAL A 364 18.98 16.10 5.46
C VAL A 364 18.45 15.74 4.08
N ASP A 365 19.07 14.78 3.38
CA ASP A 365 18.64 14.41 2.02
C ASP A 365 17.25 13.78 2.03
N GLY A 366 17.00 12.83 2.95
CA GLY A 366 15.68 12.25 3.12
C GLY A 366 14.60 13.29 3.42
N PHE A 367 14.91 14.27 4.28
CA PHE A 367 14.02 15.39 4.57
C PHE A 367 13.72 16.23 3.32
N LEU A 368 14.74 16.71 2.60
CA LEU A 368 14.55 17.56 1.42
C LEU A 368 13.73 16.87 0.32
N ARG A 369 13.92 15.56 0.13
CA ARG A 369 13.15 14.76 -0.85
C ARG A 369 11.68 14.63 -0.46
N ASN A 370 11.38 14.40 0.83
CA ASN A 370 9.99 14.39 1.32
C ASN A 370 9.34 15.77 1.15
N MET A 371 10.02 16.85 1.52
CA MET A 371 9.48 18.21 1.37
C MET A 371 9.25 18.60 -0.08
N ALA A 372 10.11 18.13 -0.99
CA ALA A 372 9.94 18.36 -2.43
C ALA A 372 8.68 17.62 -2.93
N MET A 373 8.45 16.39 -2.47
CA MET A 373 7.24 15.65 -2.82
C MET A 373 5.96 16.26 -2.24
N GLU A 374 5.97 16.72 -0.98
CA GLU A 374 4.80 17.37 -0.38
C GLU A 374 4.38 18.61 -1.19
N TYR A 375 5.36 19.41 -1.64
CA TYR A 375 5.11 20.56 -2.50
C TYR A 375 4.63 20.16 -3.90
N LEU A 376 5.34 19.25 -4.58
CA LEU A 376 5.01 18.85 -5.96
C LEU A 376 3.63 18.20 -6.07
N ALA A 377 3.24 17.42 -5.07
CA ALA A 377 1.95 16.75 -5.02
C ALA A 377 0.82 17.63 -4.47
N GLY A 378 1.10 18.88 -4.06
CA GLY A 378 0.10 19.76 -3.45
C GLY A 378 -0.51 19.18 -2.18
N SER A 379 0.32 18.53 -1.34
CA SER A 379 -0.15 17.93 -0.10
C SER A 379 -0.48 19.03 0.93
N TRP A 380 -1.76 19.35 1.04
CA TRP A 380 -2.25 20.41 1.93
C TRP A 380 -2.37 19.92 3.39
N ASP A 381 -2.55 18.63 3.63
CA ASP A 381 -2.65 18.09 5.00
C ASP A 381 -1.30 17.66 5.62
N ALA A 382 -0.20 17.86 4.89
CA ALA A 382 1.14 17.54 5.35
C ALA A 382 1.84 18.71 6.07
N TYR A 383 3.17 18.67 6.18
CA TYR A 383 3.91 19.57 7.07
C TYR A 383 3.88 21.02 6.61
N TRP A 384 3.98 21.28 5.30
CA TRP A 384 3.95 22.65 4.76
C TRP A 384 2.74 23.47 5.20
N TRP A 385 1.57 22.82 5.33
CA TRP A 385 0.29 23.47 5.60
C TRP A 385 -0.31 23.08 6.94
N SER A 386 -0.81 21.85 7.13
CA SER A 386 -1.42 21.44 8.42
C SER A 386 -0.42 21.21 9.54
N GLY A 387 0.82 20.79 9.24
CA GLY A 387 1.76 20.34 10.27
C GLY A 387 1.41 18.92 10.79
N SER A 388 0.87 18.07 9.91
CA SER A 388 0.44 16.69 10.19
C SER A 388 1.04 15.71 9.18
N ASN A 389 0.66 14.44 9.29
CA ASN A 389 0.88 13.38 8.29
C ASN A 389 2.35 12.99 8.08
N TYR A 390 3.12 13.05 9.16
CA TYR A 390 4.48 12.54 9.20
C TYR A 390 4.85 11.94 10.55
N PHE A 391 5.89 11.13 10.51
CA PHE A 391 6.59 10.61 11.68
C PHE A 391 8.02 11.12 11.70
N LEU A 392 8.54 11.33 12.90
CA LEU A 392 9.98 11.44 13.14
C LEU A 392 10.47 10.21 13.87
N TYR A 393 11.41 9.51 13.24
CA TYR A 393 12.11 8.38 13.82
C TYR A 393 13.54 8.76 14.15
N PHE A 394 13.97 8.62 15.40
CA PHE A 394 15.39 8.67 15.71
C PHE A 394 16.03 7.37 15.24
N ASN A 395 16.66 7.40 14.07
CA ASN A 395 17.29 6.26 13.46
C ASN A 395 18.72 6.07 13.99
N PRO A 396 18.97 5.04 14.83
CA PRO A 396 20.28 4.79 15.44
C PRO A 396 21.31 4.26 14.43
N SER A 397 20.87 3.82 13.25
CA SER A 397 21.74 3.25 12.22
C SER A 397 22.33 4.34 11.30
N LEU A 398 21.82 5.58 11.40
CA LEU A 398 22.32 6.71 10.62
C LEU A 398 23.47 7.43 11.34
N GLY A 399 24.44 7.89 10.56
CA GLY A 399 25.66 8.54 11.06
C GLY A 399 26.90 7.96 10.40
N THR A 400 27.97 8.76 10.37
CA THR A 400 29.29 8.32 9.88
C THR A 400 30.22 7.90 11.03
N ASP A 401 29.80 8.12 12.28
CA ASP A 401 30.51 7.63 13.47
C ASP A 401 30.49 6.09 13.53
N ASN A 402 31.43 5.51 14.29
CA ASN A 402 31.47 4.07 14.55
C ASN A 402 31.56 3.79 16.06
N PRO A 403 30.47 3.32 16.72
CA PRO A 403 29.14 3.08 16.13
C PRO A 403 28.43 4.39 15.75
N PRO A 404 27.42 4.35 14.85
CA PRO A 404 26.64 5.53 14.50
C PRO A 404 25.97 6.14 15.73
N LYS A 405 25.96 7.48 15.82
CA LYS A 405 25.30 8.21 16.92
C LYS A 405 23.80 8.37 16.74
N GLY A 406 23.28 8.03 15.57
CA GLY A 406 21.87 8.17 15.20
C GLY A 406 21.52 9.56 14.70
N LYS A 407 20.49 9.63 13.84
CA LYS A 407 19.92 10.88 13.31
C LYS A 407 18.40 10.79 13.27
N TRP A 408 17.73 11.93 13.33
CA TRP A 408 16.30 12.01 13.06
C TRP A 408 16.03 11.81 11.57
N GLN A 409 15.11 10.90 11.27
CA GLN A 409 14.69 10.56 9.92
C GLN A 409 13.20 10.87 9.75
N TRP A 410 12.89 11.55 8.65
CA TRP A 410 11.53 11.90 8.25
C TRP A 410 10.84 10.72 7.57
N ILE A 411 9.60 10.42 7.95
CA ILE A 411 8.78 9.38 7.34
C ILE A 411 7.39 9.96 7.10
N SER A 412 7.04 10.23 5.85
CA SER A 412 5.72 10.76 5.49
C SER A 412 4.65 9.65 5.49
N THR A 413 3.38 10.00 5.68
CA THR A 413 2.23 9.07 5.70
C THR A 413 0.96 9.78 5.23
N ASP A 414 -0.15 9.05 5.04
CA ASP A 414 -1.51 9.61 4.83
C ASP A 414 -1.59 10.56 3.62
N PHE A 415 -1.51 9.99 2.42
CA PHE A 415 -1.30 10.73 1.15
C PHE A 415 -2.57 10.90 0.30
N ASP A 416 -3.77 10.72 0.86
CA ASP A 416 -5.03 10.81 0.11
C ASP A 416 -5.32 12.24 -0.37
N GLY A 417 -5.06 13.26 0.46
CA GLY A 417 -5.19 14.69 0.12
C GLY A 417 -4.05 15.23 -0.76
N THR A 418 -3.82 14.61 -1.92
CA THR A 418 -2.74 14.95 -2.85
C THR A 418 -3.20 14.99 -4.32
N PHE A 419 -2.34 15.45 -5.22
CA PHE A 419 -2.60 15.55 -6.67
C PHE A 419 -3.89 16.33 -6.99
N GLY A 420 -4.04 17.47 -6.33
CA GLY A 420 -5.15 18.40 -6.52
C GLY A 420 -6.45 18.03 -5.82
N ASP A 421 -6.58 16.86 -5.18
CA ASP A 421 -7.71 16.50 -4.29
C ASP A 421 -9.13 16.88 -4.81
N GLY A 422 -9.35 16.79 -6.13
CA GLY A 422 -10.62 17.14 -6.77
C GLY A 422 -10.82 18.63 -7.11
N ASP A 423 -9.89 19.51 -6.76
CA ASP A 423 -9.83 20.92 -7.18
C ASP A 423 -8.69 21.15 -8.20
N PRO A 424 -8.99 21.08 -9.51
CA PRO A 424 -7.99 21.30 -10.56
C PRO A 424 -7.58 22.78 -10.72
N THR A 425 -8.11 23.70 -9.90
CA THR A 425 -7.88 25.14 -10.03
C THR A 425 -6.78 25.70 -9.13
N ASP A 426 -6.20 24.86 -8.26
CA ASP A 426 -5.03 25.25 -7.47
C ASP A 426 -3.82 25.48 -8.40
N THR A 427 -3.61 26.74 -8.77
CA THR A 427 -2.40 27.15 -9.46
C THR A 427 -1.22 26.92 -8.54
N LEU A 428 -0.33 26.00 -8.90
CA LEU A 428 0.94 25.80 -8.20
C LEU A 428 1.71 27.13 -8.17
N THR A 429 1.74 27.74 -6.98
CA THR A 429 2.63 28.86 -6.70
C THR A 429 4.06 28.35 -6.59
N THR A 430 5.04 29.25 -6.62
CA THR A 430 6.43 28.87 -6.29
C THR A 430 6.47 28.27 -4.89
N TYR A 431 7.38 27.31 -4.59
CA TYR A 431 7.48 26.71 -3.25
C TYR A 431 7.61 27.74 -2.11
N GLN A 432 8.20 28.92 -2.38
CA GLN A 432 8.31 30.02 -1.43
C GLN A 432 6.96 30.62 -1.01
N ALA A 433 5.95 30.50 -1.87
CA ALA A 433 4.59 31.01 -1.70
C ALA A 433 3.57 29.87 -1.57
N TYR A 434 4.03 28.64 -1.35
CA TYR A 434 3.16 27.47 -1.23
C TYR A 434 2.27 27.55 0.02
N ALA A 435 2.78 28.09 1.13
CA ALA A 435 2.03 28.28 2.38
C ALA A 435 2.29 29.65 3.03
N ASP A 436 1.37 30.13 3.85
CA ASP A 436 1.50 31.37 4.63
C ASP A 436 2.13 31.13 6.00
N PHE A 437 3.46 31.22 6.05
CA PHE A 437 4.23 31.03 7.30
C PHE A 437 4.14 32.20 8.28
N SER A 438 3.51 33.32 7.91
CA SER A 438 3.35 34.46 8.84
C SER A 438 2.35 34.18 9.95
N LYS A 439 1.38 33.27 9.69
CA LYS A 439 0.38 32.81 10.66
C LYS A 439 0.81 31.52 11.35
N HIS A 440 1.28 30.56 10.56
CA HIS A 440 1.69 29.24 11.04
C HIS A 440 3.12 28.94 10.59
N ASP A 441 4.10 29.41 11.35
CA ASP A 441 5.50 29.13 11.02
C ASP A 441 5.78 27.62 11.03
N ARG A 442 6.69 27.21 10.15
CA ARG A 442 7.20 25.85 9.94
C ARG A 442 8.72 25.90 9.97
N PRO A 443 9.35 25.82 11.15
CA PRO A 443 10.78 26.09 11.26
C PRO A 443 11.67 25.19 10.38
N MET A 444 11.26 23.95 10.10
CA MET A 444 11.98 23.07 9.16
C MET A 444 11.87 23.53 7.69
N ILE A 445 10.86 24.31 7.33
CA ILE A 445 10.78 24.98 6.01
C ILE A 445 11.46 26.34 6.08
N THR A 446 11.01 27.21 6.99
CA THR A 446 11.41 28.63 7.01
C THR A 446 12.89 28.80 7.31
N LYS A 447 13.44 28.09 8.31
CA LYS A 447 14.87 28.20 8.64
C LYS A 447 15.76 27.31 7.76
N LEU A 448 15.39 26.05 7.54
CA LEU A 448 16.27 25.09 6.85
C LEU A 448 16.18 25.20 5.33
N ILE A 449 15.01 25.44 4.75
CA ILE A 449 14.87 25.49 3.28
C ILE A 449 14.89 26.93 2.79
N MET A 450 14.12 27.84 3.38
CA MET A 450 13.95 29.19 2.80
C MET A 450 15.10 30.15 3.15
N GLN A 451 15.57 30.13 4.40
CA GLN A 451 16.56 31.10 4.88
C GLN A 451 18.01 30.61 4.77
N SER A 452 18.25 29.31 4.71
CA SER A 452 19.60 28.72 4.65
C SER A 452 20.09 28.62 3.20
N PRO A 453 21.08 29.42 2.75
CA PRO A 453 21.43 29.50 1.33
C PRO A 453 21.92 28.18 0.72
N ASP A 454 22.68 27.39 1.49
CA ASP A 454 23.24 26.13 1.00
C ASP A 454 22.20 25.01 0.92
N LEU A 455 21.30 24.93 1.90
CA LEU A 455 20.19 23.97 1.91
C LEU A 455 19.09 24.36 0.91
N ASN A 456 18.81 25.66 0.73
CA ASN A 456 17.91 26.15 -0.30
C ASN A 456 18.36 25.69 -1.69
N LYS A 457 19.66 25.88 -2.00
CA LYS A 457 20.24 25.43 -3.26
C LYS A 457 20.12 23.91 -3.46
N ARG A 458 20.33 23.12 -2.39
CA ARG A 458 20.12 21.66 -2.42
C ARG A 458 18.66 21.31 -2.68
N PHE A 459 17.72 21.97 -2.00
CA PHE A 459 16.29 21.75 -2.20
C PHE A 459 15.85 22.06 -3.64
N GLU A 460 16.31 23.17 -4.22
CA GLU A 460 16.02 23.49 -5.62
C GLU A 460 16.61 22.46 -6.59
N GLN A 461 17.78 21.91 -6.29
CA GLN A 461 18.33 20.81 -7.08
C GLN A 461 17.49 19.55 -6.92
N THR A 462 17.06 19.21 -5.71
CA THR A 462 16.17 18.08 -5.45
C THR A 462 14.85 18.20 -6.21
N LEU A 463 14.23 19.38 -6.23
CA LEU A 463 13.04 19.64 -7.05
C LEU A 463 13.30 19.41 -8.54
N LYS A 464 14.41 19.95 -9.06
CA LYS A 464 14.80 19.77 -10.47
C LYS A 464 15.03 18.31 -10.82
N ASP A 465 15.71 17.56 -9.97
CA ASP A 465 15.98 16.15 -10.18
C ASP A 465 14.66 15.36 -10.23
N ILE A 466 13.80 15.54 -9.22
CA ILE A 466 12.52 14.82 -9.14
C ILE A 466 11.65 15.09 -10.37
N VAL A 467 11.48 16.35 -10.76
CA VAL A 467 10.69 16.74 -11.95
C VAL A 467 11.33 16.23 -13.25
N SER A 468 12.66 16.24 -13.34
CA SER A 468 13.36 15.82 -14.57
C SER A 468 13.24 14.32 -14.84
N TYR A 469 13.14 13.50 -13.79
CA TYR A 469 13.17 12.05 -13.92
C TYR A 469 11.83 11.36 -13.63
N ALA A 470 11.18 11.69 -12.51
CA ALA A 470 10.02 10.94 -12.00
C ALA A 470 8.71 11.71 -12.06
N PHE A 471 8.70 13.00 -11.73
CA PHE A 471 7.47 13.80 -11.60
C PHE A 471 7.15 14.57 -12.88
N LYS A 472 6.89 13.83 -13.96
CA LYS A 472 6.52 14.36 -15.27
C LYS A 472 5.59 13.40 -16.02
N PRO A 473 4.78 13.89 -16.97
CA PRO A 473 3.83 13.06 -17.71
C PRO A 473 4.45 11.81 -18.33
N GLU A 474 5.61 11.91 -18.97
CA GLU A 474 6.26 10.78 -19.65
C GLU A 474 6.71 9.67 -18.68
N ALA A 475 6.86 9.99 -17.40
CA ALA A 475 7.23 9.06 -16.35
C ALA A 475 6.00 8.49 -15.62
N LEU A 476 4.99 9.32 -15.32
CA LEU A 476 3.84 8.92 -14.50
C LEU A 476 2.64 8.40 -15.31
N PHE A 477 2.38 8.94 -16.50
CA PHE A 477 1.16 8.61 -17.26
C PHE A 477 1.09 7.12 -17.66
N PRO A 478 2.18 6.49 -18.14
CA PRO A 478 2.13 5.05 -18.45
C PRO A 478 1.77 4.18 -17.24
N ARG A 479 2.16 4.61 -16.04
CA ARG A 479 1.81 3.92 -14.79
C ARG A 479 0.35 4.18 -14.40
N LEU A 480 -0.11 5.42 -14.52
CA LEU A 480 -1.51 5.80 -14.29
C LEU A 480 -2.46 5.04 -15.21
N GLU A 481 -2.16 4.96 -16.51
CA GLU A 481 -2.95 4.20 -17.49
C GLU A 481 -3.00 2.71 -17.15
N ALA A 482 -1.89 2.14 -16.67
CA ALA A 482 -1.87 0.76 -16.20
C ALA A 482 -2.75 0.57 -14.96
N TYR A 483 -2.71 1.49 -13.99
CA TYR A 483 -3.55 1.45 -12.80
C TYR A 483 -5.04 1.64 -13.12
N GLU A 484 -5.39 2.60 -13.97
CA GLU A 484 -6.76 2.80 -14.43
C GLU A 484 -7.31 1.51 -15.04
N LYS A 485 -6.59 0.92 -16.00
CA LYS A 485 -7.00 -0.34 -16.63
C LYS A 485 -7.11 -1.50 -15.64
N MET A 486 -6.23 -1.56 -14.64
CA MET A 486 -6.23 -2.61 -13.64
C MET A 486 -7.41 -2.46 -12.66
N LEU A 487 -7.76 -1.23 -12.29
CA LEU A 487 -8.72 -0.92 -11.23
C LEU A 487 -10.14 -0.69 -11.75
N GLU A 488 -10.35 -0.33 -13.02
CA GLU A 488 -11.65 0.07 -13.58
C GLU A 488 -12.81 -0.86 -13.16
N LYS A 489 -12.67 -2.17 -13.40
CA LYS A 489 -13.70 -3.17 -13.04
C LYS A 489 -13.86 -3.35 -11.54
N ASP A 490 -12.79 -3.16 -10.77
CA ASP A 490 -12.76 -3.33 -9.32
C ASP A 490 -13.38 -2.12 -8.60
N VAL A 491 -13.17 -0.90 -9.13
CA VAL A 491 -13.83 0.33 -8.66
C VAL A 491 -15.32 0.29 -8.96
N ALA A 492 -15.70 -0.06 -10.19
CA ALA A 492 -17.12 -0.22 -10.55
C ALA A 492 -17.83 -1.29 -9.69
N TRP A 493 -17.13 -2.38 -9.37
CA TRP A 493 -17.63 -3.38 -8.42
C TRP A 493 -17.78 -2.81 -7.01
N ASP A 494 -16.81 -2.04 -6.51
CA ASP A 494 -16.87 -1.42 -5.19
C ASP A 494 -18.04 -0.45 -5.06
N ASP A 495 -18.28 0.38 -6.07
CA ASP A 495 -19.39 1.34 -6.13
C ASP A 495 -20.76 0.66 -6.20
N SER A 496 -20.83 -0.56 -6.75
CA SER A 496 -22.07 -1.34 -6.82
C SER A 496 -22.54 -1.90 -5.47
N ILE A 497 -21.69 -1.87 -4.44
CA ILE A 497 -22.00 -2.41 -3.11
C ILE A 497 -22.94 -1.44 -2.38
N ASP A 498 -24.13 -1.93 -2.02
CA ASP A 498 -25.10 -1.15 -1.23
C ASP A 498 -24.60 -0.90 0.19
N ARG A 499 -24.30 0.37 0.48
CA ARG A 499 -23.89 0.88 1.79
C ARG A 499 -24.88 1.87 2.38
N SER A 500 -26.09 1.96 1.82
CA SER A 500 -27.12 2.92 2.25
C SER A 500 -27.59 2.69 3.70
N GLY A 501 -27.39 1.49 4.24
CA GLY A 501 -27.71 1.12 5.62
C GLY A 501 -26.66 1.53 6.67
N TYR A 502 -25.54 2.11 6.28
CA TYR A 502 -24.44 2.49 7.18
C TYR A 502 -24.30 4.02 7.28
N PRO A 503 -23.96 4.57 8.47
CA PRO A 503 -23.82 6.01 8.66
C PRO A 503 -22.62 6.58 7.90
N GLY A 504 -22.66 7.88 7.62
CA GLY A 504 -21.55 8.62 7.03
C GLY A 504 -21.83 9.12 5.62
N LYS A 505 -20.90 9.92 5.10
CA LYS A 505 -20.90 10.49 3.76
C LYS A 505 -20.78 9.37 2.72
N THR A 506 -21.59 9.48 1.68
CA THR A 506 -21.35 8.87 0.37
C THR A 506 -20.75 9.94 -0.53
N ASN A 507 -19.58 9.71 -1.08
CA ASN A 507 -19.07 10.65 -2.07
C ASN A 507 -19.71 10.33 -3.42
N ALA A 508 -20.53 11.26 -3.91
CA ALA A 508 -21.03 11.25 -5.27
C ALA A 508 -20.00 11.94 -6.15
N TRP A 509 -18.99 11.20 -6.57
CA TRP A 509 -18.06 11.66 -7.60
C TRP A 509 -18.77 11.54 -8.95
N THR A 510 -18.95 12.66 -9.66
CA THR A 510 -19.58 12.71 -10.99
C THR A 510 -18.56 12.66 -12.10
#